data_AF-A0A844KPD5-F1
#
_entry.id   AF-A0A844KPD5-F1
#
_cell.length_a   1.000
_cell.length_b   1.000
_cell.length_c   1.000
_cell.angle_alpha   90.00
_cell.angle_beta   90.00
_cell.angle_gamma   90.00
#
_symmetry.space_group_name_H-M   'P 1'
#
loop_
_entity.id
_entity.type
_entity.pdbx_description
1 polymer ?
#
loop_
_entity_poly.entity_id
_entity_poly.type
_entity_poly.pdbx_seq_one_letter_code
_entity_poly.pdbx_strand_id
1 'polypeptide(L)'
;MKKSKKIISLVLAIAMVLLVPVSVVSAAPKGYGFRYAGVTVYVHGKASGLIDKMGEPNKKSKSKSCAYDGEDIKYVYDEFTLVTYTEKNGGTEYVQSIKFTSKKVKTKEGIKIGSKEKTMKKKYGRARDNFGVYTYKKGKMGITFTVDDGKVSAIQYVAY
;
A
#
# COMPACT_ATOMS: atom_id res chain seq x y z
N MET A 1 -27.08 2.89 77.23
CA MET A 1 -28.10 3.24 76.20
C MET A 1 -27.39 3.63 74.89
N LYS A 2 -27.92 3.18 73.74
CA LYS A 2 -27.58 3.53 72.33
C LYS A 2 -26.14 3.23 71.87
N LYS A 3 -25.85 2.01 71.37
CA LYS A 3 -25.88 1.56 69.96
C LYS A 3 -25.08 2.42 68.97
N SER A 4 -23.98 1.87 68.44
CA SER A 4 -23.66 1.95 67.01
C SER A 4 -22.75 0.79 66.61
N LYS A 5 -23.28 -0.10 65.77
CA LYS A 5 -22.56 -1.21 65.15
C LYS A 5 -21.84 -0.64 63.91
N LYS A 6 -20.53 -0.83 63.79
CA LYS A 6 -19.81 -0.61 62.52
C LYS A 6 -19.31 -1.95 62.02
N ILE A 7 -19.99 -2.44 60.98
CA ILE A 7 -19.65 -3.65 60.24
C ILE A 7 -18.52 -3.26 59.28
N ILE A 8 -17.33 -3.81 59.47
CA ILE A 8 -16.21 -3.66 58.55
C ILE A 8 -16.42 -4.69 57.44
N SER A 9 -17.01 -4.25 56.33
CA SER A 9 -17.19 -5.09 55.15
C SER A 9 -15.89 -5.08 54.35
N LEU A 10 -15.25 -6.23 54.27
CA LEU A 10 -14.09 -6.54 53.44
C LEU A 10 -14.49 -6.44 51.96
N VAL A 11 -13.92 -5.49 51.22
CA VAL A 11 -14.09 -5.41 49.75
C VAL A 11 -12.84 -5.96 49.10
N LEU A 12 -12.91 -7.21 48.62
CA LEU A 12 -11.94 -7.79 47.70
C LEU A 12 -12.17 -7.16 46.32
N ALA A 13 -11.29 -6.26 45.89
CA ALA A 13 -11.29 -5.75 44.52
C ALA A 13 -10.63 -6.80 43.59
N ILE A 14 -11.44 -7.68 43.02
CA ILE A 14 -11.03 -8.54 41.91
C ILE A 14 -11.07 -7.68 40.64
N ALA A 15 -9.89 -7.22 40.19
CA ALA A 15 -9.74 -6.59 38.90
C ALA A 15 -9.97 -7.61 37.78
N MET A 16 -11.21 -7.75 37.33
CA MET A 16 -11.51 -8.42 36.05
C MET A 16 -10.98 -7.55 34.92
N VAL A 17 -9.79 -7.91 34.41
CA VAL A 17 -9.32 -7.46 33.10
C VAL A 17 -10.24 -8.06 32.06
N LEU A 18 -11.26 -7.30 31.66
CA LEU A 18 -12.08 -7.58 30.49
C LEU A 18 -11.16 -7.55 29.27
N LEU A 19 -10.69 -8.73 28.86
CA LEU A 19 -10.18 -8.99 27.52
C LEU A 19 -11.34 -8.80 26.55
N VAL A 20 -11.56 -7.55 26.15
CA VAL A 20 -12.42 -7.24 25.01
C VAL A 20 -11.65 -7.73 23.79
N PRO A 21 -12.13 -8.74 23.04
CA PRO A 21 -11.53 -9.02 21.75
C PRO A 21 -11.78 -7.79 20.89
N VAL A 22 -10.73 -7.01 20.64
CA VAL A 22 -10.75 -5.96 19.61
C VAL A 22 -10.91 -6.71 18.31
N SER A 23 -12.16 -6.91 17.91
CA SER A 23 -12.52 -7.35 16.57
C SER A 23 -12.03 -6.29 15.62
N VAL A 24 -10.78 -6.44 15.16
CA VAL A 24 -10.25 -5.68 14.03
C VAL A 24 -11.15 -6.04 12.85
N VAL A 25 -12.16 -5.22 12.62
CA VAL A 25 -12.93 -5.20 11.38
C VAL A 25 -11.89 -4.89 10.30
N SER A 26 -11.36 -5.93 9.68
CA SER A 26 -10.48 -5.81 8.53
C SER A 26 -11.30 -5.20 7.42
N ALA A 27 -11.22 -3.87 7.26
CA ALA A 27 -11.70 -3.19 6.07
C ALA A 27 -11.19 -3.94 4.83
N ALA A 28 -12.08 -4.15 3.85
CA ALA A 28 -11.72 -4.83 2.61
C ALA A 28 -10.43 -4.23 2.02
N PRO A 29 -9.54 -5.05 1.41
CA PRO A 29 -8.28 -4.54 0.90
C PRO A 29 -8.53 -3.39 -0.08
N LYS A 30 -8.01 -2.19 0.21
CA LYS A 30 -8.20 -0.95 -0.57
C LYS A 30 -7.60 -0.99 -1.99
N GLY A 31 -7.20 -2.16 -2.48
CA GLY A 31 -6.49 -2.37 -3.74
C GLY A 31 -5.37 -3.38 -3.61
N TYR A 32 -4.49 -3.41 -4.60
CA TYR A 32 -3.25 -4.17 -4.54
C TYR A 32 -2.21 -3.45 -3.69
N GLY A 33 -1.72 -4.12 -2.64
CA GLY A 33 -0.69 -3.58 -1.76
C GLY A 33 0.70 -3.80 -2.35
N PHE A 34 1.52 -2.75 -2.35
CA PHE A 34 2.95 -2.85 -2.61
C PHE A 34 3.68 -3.05 -1.29
N ARG A 35 4.40 -4.16 -1.13
CA ARG A 35 5.18 -4.47 0.08
C ARG A 35 6.67 -4.40 -0.22
N TYR A 36 7.38 -3.56 0.53
CA TYR A 36 8.82 -3.41 0.41
C TYR A 36 9.44 -3.13 1.78
N ALA A 37 10.57 -3.77 2.08
CA ALA A 37 11.30 -3.60 3.34
C ALA A 37 10.43 -3.64 4.63
N GLY A 38 9.38 -4.46 4.64
CA GLY A 38 8.46 -4.59 5.79
C GLY A 38 7.28 -3.61 5.81
N VAL A 39 7.30 -2.56 4.97
CA VAL A 39 6.20 -1.61 4.82
C VAL A 39 5.25 -2.07 3.72
N THR A 40 3.95 -1.88 3.93
CA THR A 40 2.94 -2.05 2.87
C THR A 40 2.28 -0.70 2.61
N VAL A 41 2.30 -0.27 1.35
CA VAL A 41 1.63 0.95 0.89
C VAL A 41 0.61 0.61 -0.20
N TYR A 42 -0.39 1.47 -0.33
CA TYR A 42 -1.45 1.37 -1.33
C TYR A 42 -1.47 2.65 -2.14
N VAL A 43 -1.86 2.56 -3.41
CA VAL A 43 -2.20 3.73 -4.23
C VAL A 43 -3.31 4.54 -3.54
N HIS A 44 -3.20 5.87 -3.58
CA HIS A 44 -3.98 6.84 -2.78
C HIS A 44 -3.75 6.76 -1.26
N GLY A 45 -2.89 5.86 -0.77
CA GLY A 45 -2.42 5.86 0.61
C GLY A 45 -1.32 6.90 0.82
N LYS A 46 -1.12 7.30 2.08
CA LYS A 46 0.00 8.18 2.47
C LYS A 46 1.33 7.54 2.08
N ALA A 47 2.21 8.31 1.46
CA ALA A 47 3.50 7.84 0.98
C ALA A 47 4.61 7.88 2.06
N SER A 48 4.43 8.67 3.12
CA SER A 48 5.46 8.95 4.14
C SER A 48 6.10 7.69 4.69
N GLY A 49 5.30 6.69 5.11
CA GLY A 49 5.85 5.45 5.67
C GLY A 49 6.76 4.66 4.71
N LEU A 50 6.53 4.73 3.39
CA LEU A 50 7.45 4.13 2.43
C LEU A 50 8.68 5.01 2.23
N ILE A 51 8.50 6.33 2.09
CA ILE A 51 9.60 7.30 1.89
C ILE A 51 10.58 7.24 3.07
N ASP A 52 10.07 7.29 4.31
CA ASP A 52 10.87 7.22 5.52
C ASP A 52 11.65 5.91 5.59
N LYS A 53 11.05 4.80 5.14
CA LYS A 53 11.71 3.49 5.13
C LYS A 53 12.79 3.38 4.06
N MET A 54 12.58 4.02 2.91
CA MET A 54 13.53 3.99 1.80
C MET A 54 14.69 4.97 1.98
N GLY A 55 14.49 6.04 2.74
CA GLY A 55 15.48 7.11 2.87
C GLY A 55 15.66 7.89 1.57
N GLU A 56 16.88 8.35 1.35
CA GLU A 56 17.21 9.24 0.23
C GLU A 56 17.13 8.50 -1.12
N PRO A 57 16.39 9.05 -2.11
CA PRO A 57 16.32 8.48 -3.46
C PRO A 57 17.57 8.82 -4.28
N ASN A 58 17.87 8.01 -5.29
CA ASN A 58 18.92 8.30 -6.29
C ASN A 58 18.63 9.59 -7.06
N LYS A 59 17.35 9.88 -7.30
CA LYS A 59 16.90 11.12 -7.94
C LYS A 59 15.52 11.51 -7.43
N LYS A 60 15.34 12.80 -7.13
CA LYS A 60 14.05 13.42 -6.81
C LYS A 60 13.76 14.53 -7.80
N SER A 61 12.54 14.57 -8.35
CA SER A 61 12.07 15.68 -9.18
C SER A 61 10.63 16.00 -8.85
N LYS A 62 10.26 17.27 -8.96
CA LYS A 62 8.96 17.80 -8.58
C LYS A 62 8.41 18.65 -9.73
N SER A 63 7.12 18.54 -9.99
CA SER A 63 6.39 19.35 -10.97
C SER A 63 5.01 19.69 -10.44
N LYS A 64 4.37 20.71 -11.01
CA LYS A 64 2.94 20.97 -10.75
C LYS A 64 2.14 19.70 -11.11
N SER A 65 1.19 19.34 -10.26
CA SER A 65 0.36 18.16 -10.52
C SER A 65 -0.55 18.40 -11.72
N CYS A 66 -0.74 17.37 -12.54
CA CYS A 66 -1.67 17.44 -13.67
C CYS A 66 -3.14 17.30 -13.23
N ALA A 67 -3.38 16.65 -12.09
CA ALA A 67 -4.72 16.28 -11.64
C ALA A 67 -5.19 17.05 -10.39
N TYR A 68 -4.28 17.75 -9.71
CA TYR A 68 -4.53 18.43 -8.45
C TYR A 68 -3.86 19.80 -8.40
N ASP A 69 -4.26 20.65 -7.44
CA ASP A 69 -3.67 21.99 -7.27
C ASP A 69 -2.26 21.97 -6.64
N GLY A 70 -1.83 20.81 -6.15
CA GLY A 70 -0.50 20.62 -5.61
C GLY A 70 0.53 20.19 -6.66
N GLU A 71 1.33 19.21 -6.27
CA GLU A 71 2.57 18.80 -6.94
C GLU A 71 2.60 17.30 -7.15
N ASP A 72 3.14 16.87 -8.30
CA ASP A 72 3.56 15.49 -8.53
C ASP A 72 5.06 15.39 -8.23
N ILE A 73 5.46 14.39 -7.44
CA ILE A 73 6.84 14.21 -7.01
C ILE A 73 7.30 12.81 -7.37
N LYS A 74 8.41 12.73 -8.10
CA LYS A 74 9.01 11.48 -8.55
C LYS A 74 10.26 11.18 -7.75
N TYR A 75 10.28 9.98 -7.17
CA TYR A 75 11.39 9.39 -6.42
C TYR A 75 11.91 8.18 -7.19
N VAL A 76 13.18 8.22 -7.60
CA VAL A 76 13.84 7.10 -8.27
C VAL A 76 14.71 6.37 -7.26
N TYR A 77 14.39 5.11 -7.01
CA TYR A 77 15.21 4.18 -6.25
C TYR A 77 15.76 3.10 -7.19
N ASP A 78 16.70 2.28 -6.70
CA ASP A 78 17.31 1.21 -7.50
C ASP A 78 16.28 0.22 -8.05
N GLU A 79 15.30 -0.14 -7.22
CA GLU A 79 14.42 -1.27 -7.51
C GLU A 79 13.01 -0.86 -8.01
N PHE A 80 12.63 0.40 -7.79
CA PHE A 80 11.38 0.96 -8.27
C PHE A 80 11.42 2.48 -8.36
N THR A 81 10.50 3.04 -9.15
CA THR A 81 10.17 4.47 -9.14
C THR A 81 8.83 4.67 -8.45
N LEU A 82 8.79 5.56 -7.46
CA LEU A 82 7.58 6.02 -6.80
C LEU A 82 7.22 7.39 -7.35
N VAL A 83 5.97 7.56 -7.76
CA VAL A 83 5.39 8.89 -8.04
C VAL A 83 4.29 9.13 -7.01
N THR A 84 4.36 10.29 -6.36
CA THR A 84 3.36 10.78 -5.42
C THR A 84 2.66 12.00 -5.99
N TYR A 85 1.52 12.35 -5.42
CA TYR A 85 0.83 13.61 -5.66
C TYR A 85 0.47 14.26 -4.32
N THR A 86 0.33 15.59 -4.33
CA THR A 86 -0.28 16.35 -3.24
C THR A 86 -1.52 17.07 -3.77
N GLU A 87 -2.58 17.13 -2.97
CA GLU A 87 -3.82 17.80 -3.37
C GLU A 87 -3.69 19.34 -3.38
N LYS A 88 -2.74 19.86 -2.60
CA LYS A 88 -2.40 21.28 -2.48
C LYS A 88 -0.90 21.44 -2.27
N ASN A 89 -0.35 22.60 -2.61
CA ASN A 89 1.07 22.89 -2.44
C ASN A 89 1.53 22.67 -0.99
N GLY A 90 2.63 21.92 -0.80
CA GLY A 90 3.13 21.55 0.53
C GLY A 90 2.21 20.60 1.32
N GLY A 91 1.21 19.99 0.66
CA GLY A 91 0.27 19.06 1.27
C GLY A 91 0.86 17.67 1.56
N THR A 92 0.01 16.77 2.07
CA THR A 92 0.38 15.36 2.28
C THR A 92 0.61 14.67 0.94
N GLU A 93 1.72 13.94 0.83
CA GLU A 93 2.02 13.11 -0.33
C GLU A 93 1.26 11.78 -0.29
N TYR A 94 0.50 11.51 -1.34
CA TYR A 94 -0.21 10.26 -1.58
C TYR A 94 0.41 9.51 -2.75
N VAL A 95 0.40 8.18 -2.71
CA VAL A 95 0.95 7.36 -3.79
C VAL A 95 0.09 7.49 -5.04
N GLN A 96 0.68 7.98 -6.14
CA GLN A 96 0.07 8.00 -7.47
C GLN A 96 0.37 6.70 -8.22
N SER A 97 1.66 6.30 -8.24
CA SER A 97 2.09 5.09 -8.92
C SER A 97 3.40 4.54 -8.37
N ILE A 98 3.61 3.24 -8.57
CA ILE A 98 4.86 2.55 -8.25
C ILE A 98 5.20 1.66 -9.43
N LYS A 99 6.30 1.95 -10.13
CA LYS A 99 6.79 1.18 -11.28
C LYS A 99 8.05 0.42 -10.90
N PHE A 100 8.08 -0.89 -11.15
CA PHE A 100 9.26 -1.71 -10.88
C PHE A 100 10.33 -1.42 -11.93
N THR A 101 11.58 -1.28 -11.48
CA THR A 101 12.75 -1.08 -12.36
C THR A 101 13.73 -2.24 -12.29
N SER A 102 13.53 -3.20 -11.38
CA SER A 102 14.41 -4.36 -11.23
C SER A 102 13.64 -5.69 -11.09
N LYS A 103 14.38 -6.80 -11.29
CA LYS A 103 13.88 -8.18 -11.09
C LYS A 103 13.92 -8.64 -9.63
N LYS A 104 14.36 -7.77 -8.69
CA LYS A 104 14.45 -8.10 -7.26
C LYS A 104 13.13 -7.90 -6.54
N VAL A 105 12.34 -6.92 -6.99
CA VAL A 105 11.01 -6.64 -6.46
C VAL A 105 9.99 -7.64 -6.99
N LYS A 106 9.04 -8.02 -6.14
CA LYS A 106 7.89 -8.85 -6.50
C LYS A 106 6.61 -8.30 -5.90
N THR A 107 5.49 -8.56 -6.57
CA THR A 107 4.17 -8.31 -6.01
C THR A 107 3.90 -9.24 -4.81
N LYS A 108 2.87 -8.92 -4.01
CA LYS A 108 2.45 -9.79 -2.90
C LYS A 108 2.06 -11.20 -3.38
N GLU A 109 1.55 -11.29 -4.60
CA GLU A 109 1.15 -12.52 -5.28
C GLU A 109 2.34 -13.29 -5.87
N GLY A 110 3.55 -12.74 -5.80
CA GLY A 110 4.81 -13.38 -6.18
C GLY A 110 5.22 -13.17 -7.64
N ILE A 111 4.61 -12.22 -8.36
CA ILE A 111 4.98 -11.89 -9.74
C ILE A 111 6.08 -10.84 -9.74
N LYS A 112 7.07 -11.01 -10.61
CA LYS A 112 8.18 -10.08 -10.80
C LYS A 112 8.50 -9.92 -12.28
N ILE A 113 9.33 -8.94 -12.61
CA ILE A 113 9.87 -8.81 -13.97
C ILE A 113 10.60 -10.13 -14.34
N GLY A 114 10.27 -10.67 -15.50
CA GLY A 114 10.71 -11.97 -16.01
C GLY A 114 9.78 -13.16 -15.66
N SER A 115 8.74 -12.97 -14.85
CA SER A 115 7.74 -14.02 -14.62
C SER A 115 7.01 -14.38 -15.91
N LYS A 116 6.69 -15.67 -16.09
CA LYS A 116 5.87 -16.13 -17.23
C LYS A 116 4.47 -15.53 -17.17
N GLU A 117 3.95 -15.08 -18.30
CA GLU A 117 2.59 -14.56 -18.45
C GLU A 117 1.53 -15.53 -17.90
N LYS A 118 1.65 -16.82 -18.22
CA LYS A 118 0.74 -17.87 -17.71
C LYS A 118 0.70 -17.91 -16.18
N THR A 119 1.84 -17.72 -15.51
CA THR A 119 1.91 -17.68 -14.04
C THR A 119 1.23 -16.42 -13.50
N MET A 120 1.42 -15.27 -14.14
CA MET A 120 0.72 -14.03 -13.78
C MET A 120 -0.79 -14.20 -13.95
N LYS A 121 -1.29 -14.69 -15.09
CA LYS A 121 -2.73 -14.93 -15.33
C LYS A 121 -3.32 -15.89 -14.29
N LYS A 122 -2.59 -16.93 -13.89
CA LYS A 122 -3.03 -17.85 -12.82
C LYS A 122 -3.19 -17.16 -11.46
N LYS A 123 -2.37 -16.15 -11.14
CA LYS A 123 -2.41 -15.45 -9.85
C LYS A 123 -3.44 -14.33 -9.81
N TYR A 124 -3.62 -13.59 -10.90
CA TYR A 124 -4.49 -12.41 -10.94
C TYR A 124 -5.84 -12.66 -11.63
N GLY A 125 -6.00 -13.79 -12.33
CA GLY A 125 -7.21 -14.14 -13.06
C GLY A 125 -7.24 -13.55 -14.47
N ARG A 126 -8.44 -13.25 -14.97
CA ARG A 126 -8.64 -12.66 -16.29
C ARG A 126 -8.53 -11.13 -16.20
N ALA A 127 -7.83 -10.54 -17.16
CA ALA A 127 -7.81 -9.10 -17.40
C ALA A 127 -8.10 -8.84 -18.88
N ARG A 128 -8.52 -7.60 -19.18
CA ARG A 128 -8.50 -7.10 -20.55
C ARG A 128 -7.05 -7.02 -20.99
N ASP A 129 -6.72 -7.74 -22.06
CA ASP A 129 -5.47 -7.58 -22.80
C ASP A 129 -5.64 -6.39 -23.75
N ASN A 130 -4.69 -5.46 -23.70
CA ASN A 130 -4.58 -4.37 -24.64
C ASN A 130 -3.14 -4.34 -25.18
N PHE A 131 -2.90 -5.12 -26.23
CA PHE A 131 -1.60 -5.23 -26.89
C PHE A 131 -0.46 -5.61 -25.92
N GLY A 132 -0.66 -6.67 -25.13
CA GLY A 132 0.35 -7.16 -24.18
C GLY A 132 0.36 -6.42 -22.84
N VAL A 133 -0.52 -5.43 -22.67
CA VAL A 133 -0.74 -4.75 -21.38
C VAL A 133 -1.98 -5.31 -20.70
N TYR A 134 -1.77 -6.01 -19.59
CA TYR A 134 -2.82 -6.59 -18.75
C TYR A 134 -3.10 -5.66 -17.58
N THR A 135 -4.34 -5.19 -17.46
CA THR A 135 -4.76 -4.31 -16.36
C THR A 135 -5.73 -5.03 -15.43
N TYR A 136 -5.37 -5.12 -14.16
CA TYR A 136 -6.25 -5.65 -13.11
C TYR A 136 -6.68 -4.49 -12.20
N LYS A 137 -7.94 -4.08 -12.28
CA LYS A 137 -8.51 -2.98 -11.49
C LYS A 137 -9.07 -3.48 -10.16
N LYS A 138 -8.93 -2.67 -9.11
CA LYS A 138 -9.60 -2.83 -7.81
C LYS A 138 -9.92 -1.44 -7.25
N GLY A 139 -11.19 -1.05 -7.28
CA GLY A 139 -11.61 0.30 -6.86
C GLY A 139 -10.99 1.38 -7.74
N LYS A 140 -10.44 2.43 -7.11
CA LYS A 140 -9.78 3.58 -7.77
C LYS A 140 -8.31 3.34 -8.12
N MET A 141 -7.88 2.08 -8.19
CA MET A 141 -6.50 1.75 -8.55
C MET A 141 -6.43 0.47 -9.38
N GLY A 142 -5.27 0.23 -9.98
CA GLY A 142 -4.96 -1.02 -10.64
C GLY A 142 -3.49 -1.39 -10.54
N ILE A 143 -3.23 -2.62 -10.96
CA ILE A 143 -1.89 -3.09 -11.28
C ILE A 143 -1.86 -3.47 -12.75
N THR A 144 -0.87 -2.96 -13.48
CA THR A 144 -0.63 -3.27 -14.87
C THR A 144 0.60 -4.15 -15.01
N PHE A 145 0.52 -5.08 -15.96
CA PHE A 145 1.64 -5.92 -16.38
C PHE A 145 1.81 -5.75 -17.88
N THR A 146 2.99 -5.31 -18.32
CA THR A 146 3.38 -5.41 -19.72
C THR A 146 4.06 -6.76 -19.93
N VAL A 147 3.71 -7.44 -21.02
CA VAL A 147 4.23 -8.75 -21.37
C VAL A 147 4.85 -8.68 -22.76
N ASP A 148 6.12 -9.06 -22.83
CA ASP A 148 6.87 -9.19 -24.06
C ASP A 148 7.40 -10.63 -24.14
N ASP A 149 7.22 -11.30 -25.29
CA ASP A 149 7.67 -12.67 -25.52
C ASP A 149 7.23 -13.66 -24.40
N GLY A 150 5.95 -13.56 -24.01
CA GLY A 150 5.33 -14.41 -22.98
C GLY A 150 5.89 -14.21 -21.56
N LYS A 151 6.68 -13.16 -21.32
CA LYS A 151 7.24 -12.81 -20.00
C LYS A 151 6.87 -11.39 -19.60
N VAL A 152 6.61 -11.20 -18.32
CA VAL A 152 6.36 -9.88 -17.73
C VAL A 152 7.61 -9.03 -17.88
N SER A 153 7.52 -7.91 -18.61
CA SER A 153 8.61 -6.95 -18.82
C SER A 153 8.48 -5.72 -17.93
N ALA A 154 7.26 -5.32 -17.57
CA ALA A 154 7.00 -4.20 -16.66
C ALA A 154 5.84 -4.51 -15.70
N ILE A 155 5.94 -3.96 -14.48
CA ILE A 155 4.89 -4.02 -13.46
C ILE A 155 4.70 -2.60 -12.91
N GLN A 156 3.45 -2.14 -12.86
CA GLN A 156 3.14 -0.83 -12.30
C GLN A 156 1.83 -0.84 -11.52
N TYR A 157 1.87 -0.32 -10.30
CA TYR A 157 0.68 0.08 -9.53
C TYR A 157 0.31 1.49 -9.96
N VAL A 158 -0.98 1.77 -10.20
CA VAL A 158 -1.42 3.06 -10.75
C VAL A 158 -2.79 3.48 -10.22
N ALA A 159 -2.95 4.78 -10.00
CA ALA A 159 -4.21 5.44 -9.67
C ALA A 159 -5.11 5.60 -10.91
N TYR A 160 -6.43 5.58 -10.69
CA TYR A 160 -7.44 5.90 -11.71
C TYR A 160 -8.40 6.98 -11.22
#